data_AF-A0A7V9H5A5-F1
#
_entry.id   AF-A0A7V9H5A5-F1
#
_cell.length_a   1.000
_cell.length_b   1.000
_cell.length_c   1.000
_cell.angle_alpha   90.00
_cell.angle_beta   90.00
_cell.angle_gamma   90.00
#
_symmetry.space_group_name_H-M   'P 1'
#
loop_
_entity.id
_entity.type
_entity.pdbx_description
1 polymer ?
#
loop_
_entity_poly.entity_id
_entity_poly.type
_entity_poly.pdbx_seq_one_letter_code
_entity_poly.pdbx_strand_id
1 'polypeptide(L)'
;RDAANALRFREGNRAGMLSVNNSTSGAEAHLPFGGNGKSGNGSRLSGIWVIDQFTRWQSMNWDYAGKLQKAQMDVTDLPADLDFTLPE
;
A
#
# COMPACT_ATOMS: atom_id res chain seq x y z
N ARG A 1 26.18 15.56 -12.67
CA ARG A 1 25.49 15.14 -11.42
C ARG A 1 24.42 16.18 -11.13
N ASP A 2 23.25 16.01 -11.75
CA ASP A 2 22.11 16.94 -11.63
C ASP A 2 20.92 16.15 -11.07
N ALA A 3 20.38 16.62 -9.94
CA ALA A 3 19.26 15.99 -9.26
C ALA A 3 17.96 16.13 -10.06
N ALA A 4 17.76 17.26 -10.74
CA ALA A 4 16.55 17.50 -11.53
C ALA A 4 16.42 16.47 -12.66
N ASN A 5 17.53 16.15 -13.33
CA ASN A 5 17.55 15.11 -14.34
C ASN A 5 17.23 13.71 -13.78
N ALA A 6 17.76 13.36 -12.60
CA ALA A 6 17.47 12.07 -11.98
C ALA A 6 15.99 11.92 -11.58
N LEU A 7 15.39 12.98 -11.05
CA LEU A 7 13.97 13.02 -10.70
C LEU A 7 13.09 12.92 -11.94
N ARG A 8 13.41 13.67 -13.00
CA ARG A 8 12.72 13.58 -14.28
C ARG A 8 12.80 12.18 -14.89
N PHE A 9 13.95 11.52 -14.80
CA PHE A 9 14.13 10.13 -15.23
C PHE A 9 13.24 9.17 -14.43
N ARG A 10 13.20 9.32 -13.10
CA ARG A 10 12.32 8.54 -12.22
C ARG A 10 10.85 8.71 -12.58
N GLU A 11 10.39 9.93 -12.82
CA GLU A 11 8.98 10.24 -13.12
C GLU A 11 8.54 9.72 -14.49
N GLY A 12 9.40 9.79 -15.49
CA GLY A 12 9.08 9.37 -16.86
C GLY A 12 9.15 7.87 -17.11
N ASN A 13 9.91 7.12 -16.29
CA ASN A 13 10.14 5.70 -16.52
C ASN A 13 9.09 4.82 -15.84
N ARG A 14 8.62 3.80 -16.55
CA ARG A 14 7.59 2.86 -16.09
C ARG A 14 8.14 1.52 -15.60
N ALA A 15 9.46 1.35 -15.51
CA ALA A 15 10.06 0.13 -14.99
C ALA A 15 9.69 -0.13 -13.53
N GLY A 16 9.73 -1.39 -13.10
CA GLY A 16 9.46 -1.75 -11.71
C GLY A 16 10.62 -1.43 -10.75
N MET A 17 11.83 -1.20 -11.29
CA MET A 17 13.05 -0.85 -10.56
C MET A 17 13.87 0.14 -11.37
N LEU A 18 14.50 1.10 -10.69
CA LEU A 18 15.36 2.11 -11.29
C LEU A 18 16.63 2.27 -10.46
N SER A 19 17.77 2.33 -11.15
CA SER A 19 19.07 2.66 -10.56
C SER A 19 19.53 4.02 -11.10
N VAL A 20 19.95 4.92 -10.20
CA VAL A 20 20.56 6.20 -10.58
C VAL A 20 22.04 6.16 -10.22
N ASN A 21 22.91 6.42 -11.19
CA ASN A 21 24.37 6.30 -11.05
C ASN A 21 24.86 4.91 -10.59
N ASN A 22 24.07 3.86 -10.85
CA ASN A 22 24.43 2.47 -10.60
C ASN A 22 23.96 1.59 -11.77
N SER A 23 24.44 0.35 -11.84
CA SER A 23 24.07 -0.63 -12.87
C SER A 23 22.56 -0.95 -12.84
N THR A 24 22.03 -1.42 -13.98
CA THR A 24 20.68 -1.99 -14.09
C THR A 24 20.55 -3.35 -13.40
N SER A 25 21.68 -3.94 -13.01
CA SER A 25 21.78 -5.17 -12.23
C SER A 25 22.20 -4.87 -10.78
N GLY A 26 22.17 -5.88 -9.91
CA GLY A 26 22.60 -5.72 -8.51
C GLY A 26 21.52 -5.13 -7.60
N ALA A 27 20.25 -5.47 -7.85
CA ALA A 27 19.17 -5.15 -6.92
C ALA A 27 19.44 -5.77 -5.55
N GLU A 28 19.29 -4.99 -4.48
CA GLU A 28 19.51 -5.47 -3.12
C GLU A 28 18.44 -6.50 -2.73
N ALA A 29 18.85 -7.56 -2.03
CA ALA A 29 18.02 -8.72 -1.75
C ALA A 29 16.78 -8.43 -0.90
N HIS A 30 16.72 -7.27 -0.24
CA HIS A 30 15.62 -6.88 0.62
C HIS A 30 14.68 -5.85 -0.05
N LEU A 31 14.92 -5.43 -1.29
CA LEU A 31 14.04 -4.54 -2.05
C LEU A 31 13.07 -5.33 -2.93
N PRO A 32 11.91 -4.77 -3.32
CA PRO A 32 10.94 -5.48 -4.14
C PRO A 32 11.47 -5.68 -5.56
N PHE A 33 11.71 -6.93 -5.94
CA PHE A 33 12.17 -7.29 -7.28
C PHE A 33 10.98 -7.59 -8.19
N GLY A 34 10.89 -6.90 -9.32
CA GLY A 34 9.90 -7.23 -10.35
C GLY A 34 9.76 -6.14 -11.42
N GLY A 35 9.19 -6.53 -12.57
CA GLY A 35 8.99 -5.66 -13.72
C GLY A 35 7.54 -5.23 -13.92
N ASN A 36 7.35 -4.30 -14.85
CA ASN A 36 6.05 -3.85 -15.33
C ASN A 36 5.92 -4.17 -16.83
N GLY A 37 4.71 -4.08 -17.39
CA GLY A 37 4.46 -4.32 -18.82
C GLY A 37 4.67 -5.79 -19.19
N LYS A 38 5.50 -6.08 -20.21
CA LYS A 38 5.79 -7.46 -20.59
C LYS A 38 6.69 -8.20 -19.58
N SER A 39 7.33 -7.48 -18.66
CA SER A 39 8.23 -8.05 -17.67
C SER A 39 7.54 -8.51 -16.38
N GLY A 40 6.22 -8.35 -16.25
CA GLY A 40 5.49 -8.79 -15.06
C GLY A 40 4.02 -8.41 -15.06
N ASN A 41 3.27 -9.01 -14.14
CA ASN A 41 1.83 -8.83 -13.97
C ASN A 41 1.45 -7.99 -12.73
N GLY A 42 2.44 -7.32 -12.12
CA GLY A 42 2.28 -6.55 -10.87
C GLY A 42 2.87 -7.23 -9.64
N SER A 43 3.16 -8.53 -9.69
CA SER A 43 3.83 -9.25 -8.59
C SER A 43 5.23 -8.70 -8.30
N ARG A 44 5.65 -8.82 -7.04
CA ARG A 44 7.00 -8.51 -6.55
C ARG A 44 7.53 -9.67 -5.71
N LEU A 45 8.82 -9.96 -5.88
CA LEU A 45 9.55 -10.93 -5.09
C LEU A 45 10.51 -10.19 -4.13
N SER A 46 11.06 -10.95 -3.18
CA SER A 46 11.96 -10.45 -2.12
C SER A 46 11.32 -9.51 -1.10
N GLY A 47 11.99 -9.34 0.04
CA GLY A 47 11.54 -8.49 1.15
C GLY A 47 10.15 -8.87 1.69
N ILE A 48 9.41 -7.89 2.19
CA ILE A 48 8.04 -8.08 2.72
C ILE A 48 6.99 -8.20 1.60
N TRP A 49 7.25 -7.59 0.43
CA TRP A 49 6.29 -7.54 -0.69
C TRP A 49 5.95 -8.90 -1.27
N VAL A 50 6.82 -9.90 -1.07
CA VAL A 50 6.61 -11.26 -1.56
C VAL A 50 5.53 -12.00 -0.79
N ILE A 51 5.17 -11.56 0.43
CA ILE A 51 4.20 -12.25 1.30
C ILE A 51 2.83 -12.36 0.61
N ASP A 52 2.40 -11.32 -0.10
CA ASP A 52 1.13 -11.33 -0.85
C ASP A 52 1.10 -12.36 -2.00
N GLN A 53 2.27 -12.85 -2.46
CA GLN A 53 2.34 -13.85 -3.52
C GLN A 53 2.20 -15.29 -3.02
N PHE A 54 2.57 -15.53 -1.75
CA PHE A 54 2.61 -16.87 -1.16
C PHE A 54 1.58 -17.07 -0.05
N THR A 55 0.82 -16.03 0.28
CA THR A 55 -0.21 -16.08 1.32
C THR A 55 -1.52 -15.50 0.81
N ARG A 56 -2.59 -15.71 1.58
CA ARG A 56 -3.91 -15.15 1.32
C ARG A 56 -4.44 -14.51 2.61
N TRP A 57 -5.07 -13.36 2.47
CA TRP A 57 -5.73 -12.69 3.59
C TRP A 57 -6.98 -13.46 4.00
N GLN A 58 -7.11 -13.76 5.30
CA GLN A 58 -8.32 -14.31 5.90
C GLN A 58 -8.87 -13.28 6.90
N SER A 59 -10.00 -12.66 6.55
CA SER A 59 -10.72 -11.77 7.46
C SER A 59 -11.67 -12.60 8.32
N MET A 60 -11.68 -12.35 9.63
CA MET A 60 -12.56 -12.98 10.60
C MET A 60 -13.08 -11.92 11.56
N ASN A 61 -14.41 -11.79 11.65
CA ASN A 61 -15.05 -11.08 12.74
C ASN A 61 -15.67 -12.11 13.69
N TRP A 62 -15.59 -11.85 14.98
CA TRP A 62 -16.22 -12.66 16.02
C TRP A 62 -17.23 -11.79 16.75
N ASP A 63 -18.51 -12.16 16.64
CA ASP A 63 -19.61 -11.43 17.25
C ASP A 63 -19.92 -11.96 18.67
N TYR A 64 -19.94 -11.06 19.65
CA TYR A 64 -20.30 -11.32 21.04
C TYR A 64 -21.61 -10.65 21.46
N ALA A 65 -22.29 -9.95 20.54
CA ALA A 65 -23.47 -9.14 20.85
C ALA A 65 -24.72 -9.97 21.20
N GLY A 66 -24.70 -11.30 20.97
CA GLY A 66 -25.84 -12.18 21.20
C GLY A 66 -27.05 -11.89 20.30
N LYS A 67 -26.90 -11.00 19.31
CA LYS A 67 -27.91 -10.60 18.33
C LYS A 67 -27.24 -10.23 17.01
N LEU A 68 -27.96 -10.41 15.90
CA LEU A 68 -27.47 -10.01 14.57
C LEU A 68 -27.36 -8.49 14.48
N GLN A 69 -26.14 -7.98 14.31
CA GLN A 69 -25.88 -6.58 14.01
C GLN A 69 -25.73 -6.37 12.50
N LYS A 70 -26.48 -5.41 11.93
CA LYS A 70 -26.34 -5.05 10.51
C LYS A 70 -25.32 -3.95 10.38
N ALA A 71 -24.12 -4.32 9.93
CA ALA A 71 -23.06 -3.37 9.62
C ALA A 71 -23.58 -2.25 8.69
N GLN A 72 -23.20 -1.00 8.98
CA GLN A 72 -23.60 0.19 8.24
C GLN A 72 -25.11 0.53 8.23
N MET A 73 -25.97 -0.24 8.90
CA MET A 73 -27.40 0.06 9.05
C MET A 73 -27.77 0.40 10.50
N ASP A 74 -27.30 -0.41 11.45
CA ASP A 74 -27.63 -0.25 12.87
C ASP A 74 -26.60 0.64 13.60
N VAL A 75 -25.80 1.40 12.84
CA VAL A 75 -24.82 2.34 13.38
C VAL A 75 -25.57 3.60 13.81
N THR A 76 -25.44 3.99 15.09
CA THR A 76 -26.08 5.22 15.58
C THR A 76 -25.36 6.43 15.01
N ASP A 77 -26.07 7.20 14.17
CA ASP A 77 -25.63 8.54 13.80
C ASP A 77 -25.82 9.46 15.02
N LEU A 78 -24.70 9.87 15.63
CA LEU A 78 -24.71 10.87 16.69
C LEU A 78 -24.81 12.25 16.03
N PRO A 79 -25.89 13.03 16.27
CA PRO A 79 -25.96 14.39 15.75
C PRO A 79 -24.81 15.22 16.33
N ALA A 80 -24.15 16.00 15.47
CA ALA A 80 -23.13 16.93 15.94
C ALA A 80 -23.79 17.98 16.83
N ASP A 81 -23.23 18.20 18.03
CA ASP A 81 -23.54 19.37 18.84
C ASP A 81 -22.81 20.58 18.25
N LEU A 82 -23.53 21.36 17.44
CA LEU A 82 -22.99 22.55 16.78
C LEU A 82 -22.84 23.72 17.76
N ASP A 83 -23.47 23.63 18.93
CA ASP A 83 -23.41 24.64 19.98
C ASP A 83 -22.30 24.31 21.00
N PHE A 84 -21.61 23.18 20.85
CA PHE A 84 -20.51 22.78 21.73
C PHE A 84 -19.32 23.74 21.64
N THR A 85 -18.98 24.34 22.77
CA THR A 85 -17.76 25.14 22.95
C THR A 85 -16.87 24.49 24.01
N LEU A 86 -15.57 24.42 23.75
CA LEU A 86 -14.59 23.94 24.75
C LEU A 86 -14.62 24.85 25.99
N PRO A 87 -14.58 24.30 27.22
CA PRO A 87 -14.40 25.10 28.43
C PRO A 87 -13.01 25.78 28.41
N GLU A 88 -12.94 27.02 28.90
CA GLU A 88 -11.67 27.73 29.14
C GLU A 88 -10.74 27.00 30.12
#